data_AF-A0A3M7N428-F1
#
_entry.id   AF-A0A3M7N428-F1
#
_cell.length_a   1.000
_cell.length_b   1.000
_cell.length_c   1.000
_cell.angle_alpha   90.00
_cell.angle_beta   90.00
_cell.angle_gamma   90.00
#
_symmetry.space_group_name_H-M   'P 1'
#
loop_
_entity.id
_entity.type
_entity.pdbx_description
1 polymer ?
#
loop_
_entity_poly.entity_id
_entity_poly.type
_entity_poly.pdbx_seq_one_letter_code
_entity_poly.pdbx_strand_id
1 'polypeptide(L)'
;MALRLPHSPATSAVPLAVARLDNFQWIICEAGYANVVKVVDVDVDVDRHDIIPSATSPSSAAHPHQSTVYGILYAMHPADEAALDRYEGHTPDRNPHPEPNYRPFLQGTWVYNKHYLRVHVVKWLVGNGDNGNGRRGVHVESRGQGGEDDDVVRALVYVDEVRTQPGRINTEYIGRMNRAIDESTALGLPVDWVDAVIRPHVQPGVEVPDRNYVGRVDKVED
;
A
#
# COMPACT_ATOMS: atom_id res chain seq x y z
N MET A 1 -7.23 7.72 7.39
CA MET A 1 -7.24 6.31 7.85
C MET A 1 -7.98 6.12 9.19
N ALA A 2 -7.59 6.82 10.27
CA ALA A 2 -8.18 6.65 11.61
C ALA A 2 -9.71 6.78 11.69
N LEU A 3 -10.32 7.65 10.87
CA LEU A 3 -11.78 7.81 10.81
C LEU A 3 -12.52 6.52 10.45
N ARG A 4 -11.90 5.58 9.72
CA ARG A 4 -12.53 4.31 9.32
C ARG A 4 -12.43 3.21 10.36
N LEU A 5 -11.67 3.44 11.44
CA LEU A 5 -11.18 2.40 12.36
C LEU A 5 -11.54 2.76 13.81
N PRO A 6 -12.83 2.64 14.18
CA PRO A 6 -13.33 3.15 15.44
C PRO A 6 -13.11 2.22 16.63
N HIS A 7 -12.68 0.96 16.44
CA HIS A 7 -12.62 -0.01 17.54
C HIS A 7 -11.51 0.32 18.52
N SER A 8 -10.30 0.61 18.01
CA SER A 8 -9.15 0.93 18.84
C SER A 8 -8.46 2.22 18.37
N PRO A 9 -9.11 3.39 18.49
CA PRO A 9 -8.61 4.65 17.91
C PRO A 9 -7.27 5.12 18.50
N ALA A 10 -6.90 4.66 19.70
CA ALA A 10 -5.62 4.97 20.34
C ALA A 10 -4.44 4.11 19.83
N THR A 11 -4.71 2.98 19.17
CA THR A 11 -3.70 1.99 18.79
C THR A 11 -3.75 1.59 17.32
N SER A 12 -4.91 1.67 16.66
CA SER A 12 -5.08 1.49 15.21
C SER A 12 -4.86 2.79 14.46
N ALA A 13 -4.45 2.68 13.19
CA ALA A 13 -4.21 3.80 12.29
C ALA A 13 -3.16 4.81 12.80
N VAL A 14 -2.34 4.41 13.77
CA VAL A 14 -1.21 5.22 14.25
C VAL A 14 -0.02 4.98 13.32
N PRO A 15 0.54 6.01 12.67
CA PRO A 15 1.74 5.88 11.85
C PRO A 15 2.92 5.37 12.69
N LEU A 16 3.59 4.34 12.19
CA LEU A 16 4.75 3.71 12.83
C LEU A 16 6.05 4.04 12.12
N ALA A 17 6.04 4.03 10.78
CA ALA A 17 7.24 4.20 9.98
C ALA A 17 6.89 4.65 8.54
N VAL A 18 7.85 5.31 7.89
CA VAL A 18 7.93 5.37 6.42
C VAL A 18 8.68 4.11 5.97
N ALA A 19 8.15 3.40 4.99
CA ALA A 19 8.74 2.17 4.47
C ALA A 19 8.68 2.13 2.94
N ARG A 20 9.51 1.27 2.35
CA ARG A 20 9.53 0.97 0.92
C ARG A 20 9.32 -0.51 0.64
N LEU A 21 8.64 -0.79 -0.45
CA LEU A 21 8.41 -2.10 -1.02
C LEU A 21 9.18 -2.20 -2.33
N ASP A 22 10.14 -3.11 -2.39
CA ASP A 22 11.06 -3.27 -3.52
C ASP A 22 10.56 -4.32 -4.51
N ASN A 23 10.88 -4.12 -5.79
CA ASN A 23 10.45 -4.95 -6.92
C ASN A 23 8.93 -4.89 -7.14
N PHE A 24 8.34 -3.73 -6.85
CA PHE A 24 6.94 -3.43 -7.12
C PHE A 24 6.82 -2.07 -7.80
N GLN A 25 5.82 -1.95 -8.65
CA GLN A 25 5.40 -0.70 -9.26
C GLN A 25 4.06 -0.27 -8.66
N TRP A 26 3.94 1.02 -8.33
CA TRP A 26 2.65 1.62 -8.00
C TRP A 26 1.94 2.02 -9.29
N ILE A 27 0.66 1.66 -9.39
CA ILE A 27 -0.19 2.05 -10.52
C ILE A 27 -1.55 2.53 -10.02
N ILE A 28 -2.23 3.29 -10.86
CA ILE A 28 -3.69 3.27 -10.87
C ILE A 28 -4.10 2.09 -11.76
N CYS A 29 -4.82 1.11 -11.22
CA CYS A 29 -5.28 -0.03 -12.00
C CYS A 29 -6.50 0.29 -12.88
N GLU A 30 -6.93 -0.67 -13.69
CA GLU A 30 -8.12 -0.57 -14.55
C GLU A 30 -9.41 -0.21 -13.80
N ALA A 31 -9.48 -0.49 -12.49
CA ALA A 31 -10.60 -0.09 -11.64
C ALA A 31 -10.61 1.40 -11.28
N GLY A 32 -9.54 2.13 -11.60
CA GLY A 32 -9.35 3.55 -11.29
C GLY A 32 -8.89 3.83 -9.86
N TYR A 33 -8.35 2.82 -9.17
CA TYR A 33 -7.82 2.89 -7.81
C TYR A 33 -6.34 2.50 -7.76
N ALA A 34 -5.67 2.88 -6.67
CA ALA A 34 -4.27 2.52 -6.46
C ALA A 34 -4.11 1.00 -6.32
N ASN A 35 -3.00 0.48 -6.86
CA ASN A 35 -2.57 -0.90 -6.68
C ASN A 35 -1.03 -0.97 -6.72
N VAL A 36 -0.47 -2.07 -6.22
CA VAL A 36 0.95 -2.40 -6.39
C VAL A 36 1.08 -3.68 -7.19
N VAL A 37 1.94 -3.67 -8.21
CA VAL A 37 2.17 -4.82 -9.10
C VAL A 37 3.62 -5.24 -9.00
N LYS A 38 3.87 -6.54 -8.83
CA LYS A 38 5.24 -7.06 -8.76
C LYS A 38 5.92 -6.87 -10.11
N VAL A 39 7.09 -6.24 -10.12
CA VAL A 39 7.95 -6.18 -11.30
C VAL A 39 8.69 -7.52 -11.37
N VAL A 40 8.59 -8.22 -12.49
CA VAL A 40 9.39 -9.41 -12.74
C VAL A 40 10.73 -8.92 -13.27
N ASP A 41 11.80 -9.16 -12.53
CA ASP A 41 13.14 -9.01 -13.10
C ASP A 41 13.25 -10.04 -14.22
N VAL A 42 13.30 -9.58 -15.46
CA VAL A 42 13.70 -10.43 -16.57
C VAL A 42 15.20 -10.57 -16.45
N ASP A 43 15.64 -11.50 -15.59
CA ASP A 43 16.97 -12.06 -15.74
C ASP A 43 17.02 -12.63 -17.17
N VAL A 44 17.88 -12.03 -18.00
CA VAL A 44 18.08 -12.42 -19.39
C VAL A 44 18.69 -13.82 -19.39
N ASP A 45 17.83 -14.83 -19.42
CA ASP A 45 18.21 -16.20 -19.75
C ASP A 45 18.43 -16.21 -21.28
N VAL A 46 19.68 -15.99 -21.69
CA VAL A 46 20.16 -16.11 -23.06
C VAL A 46 20.09 -17.59 -23.45
N ASP A 47 18.91 -18.12 -23.82
CA ASP A 47 18.78 -19.26 -24.77
C ASP A 47 17.34 -19.79 -24.98
N ARG A 48 16.33 -18.94 -25.12
CA ARG A 48 15.04 -19.40 -25.71
C ARG A 48 14.57 -18.51 -26.84
N HIS A 49 14.96 -18.92 -28.05
CA HIS A 49 14.30 -18.57 -29.30
C HIS A 49 12.87 -19.13 -29.24
N ASP A 50 11.88 -18.34 -28.83
CA ASP A 50 10.51 -18.50 -29.29
C ASP A 50 9.73 -17.20 -29.15
N ILE A 51 9.10 -16.83 -30.26
CA ILE A 51 8.52 -15.53 -30.57
C ILE A 51 7.10 -15.45 -30.02
N ILE A 52 6.79 -14.45 -29.17
CA ILE A 52 5.46 -13.84 -29.08
C ILE A 52 5.62 -12.31 -29.02
N PRO A 53 5.01 -11.52 -29.92
CA PRO A 53 5.14 -10.07 -29.92
C PRO A 53 4.03 -9.36 -29.13
N SER A 54 4.43 -8.19 -28.60
CA SER A 54 3.62 -7.03 -28.20
C SER A 54 3.16 -6.91 -26.74
N ALA A 55 4.01 -6.24 -25.96
CA ALA A 55 3.66 -4.92 -25.44
C ALA A 55 4.87 -3.96 -25.59
N THR A 56 4.73 -3.01 -26.50
CA THR A 56 5.55 -1.79 -26.72
C THR A 56 5.70 -1.03 -25.40
N SER A 57 6.85 -0.55 -24.89
CA SER A 57 8.13 -0.11 -25.47
C SER A 57 9.29 -0.33 -24.48
N PRO A 58 10.52 -0.56 -24.97
CA PRO A 58 11.74 -0.54 -24.17
C PRO A 58 12.31 0.89 -24.11
N SER A 59 12.48 1.43 -22.90
CA SER A 59 13.36 2.57 -22.64
C SER A 59 13.94 2.37 -21.24
N SER A 60 15.13 1.79 -21.17
CA SER A 60 16.36 2.53 -20.86
C SER A 60 16.43 2.87 -19.38
N ALA A 61 17.18 2.06 -18.62
CA ALA A 61 17.43 2.20 -17.17
C ALA A 61 16.16 2.52 -16.36
N ALA A 62 15.44 1.50 -15.91
CA ALA A 62 14.33 1.66 -14.97
C ALA A 62 14.76 2.64 -13.86
N HIS A 63 14.16 3.83 -13.84
CA HIS A 63 14.46 4.80 -12.79
C HIS A 63 14.23 4.10 -11.44
N PRO A 64 15.07 4.31 -10.42
CA PRO A 64 14.92 3.65 -9.11
C PRO A 64 13.51 3.82 -8.51
N HIS A 65 12.78 4.86 -8.91
CA HIS A 65 11.39 5.11 -8.52
C HIS A 65 10.34 4.19 -9.19
N GLN A 66 10.65 3.50 -10.31
CA GLN A 66 9.68 2.68 -11.04
C GLN A 66 9.47 1.28 -10.43
N SER A 67 10.46 0.75 -9.72
CA SER A 67 10.41 -0.57 -9.07
C SER A 67 10.42 -0.52 -7.54
N THR A 68 10.26 0.68 -6.97
CA THR A 68 10.17 0.91 -5.53
C THR A 68 8.90 1.66 -5.20
N VAL A 69 8.09 1.14 -4.27
CA VAL A 69 6.89 1.81 -3.78
C VAL A 69 7.09 2.26 -2.34
N TYR A 70 6.90 3.55 -2.07
CA TYR A 70 6.94 4.07 -0.71
C TYR A 70 5.54 4.14 -0.10
N GLY A 71 5.46 3.96 1.22
CA GLY A 71 4.22 4.05 1.97
C GLY A 71 4.44 4.28 3.47
N ILE A 72 3.33 4.42 4.19
CA ILE A 72 3.32 4.58 5.64
C ILE A 72 2.84 3.27 6.27
N LEU A 73 3.60 2.76 7.24
CA LEU A 73 3.19 1.63 8.07
C LEU A 73 2.31 2.14 9.21
N TYR A 74 1.20 1.45 9.46
CA TYR A 74 0.26 1.77 10.53
C TYR A 74 0.13 0.60 11.48
N ALA A 75 0.03 0.90 12.78
CA ALA A 75 -0.45 -0.09 13.74
C ALA A 75 -1.91 -0.44 13.45
N MET A 76 -2.26 -1.72 13.59
CA MET A 76 -3.61 -2.21 13.29
C MET A 76 -4.06 -3.21 14.35
N HIS A 77 -5.19 -2.93 14.99
CA HIS A 77 -5.87 -3.92 15.83
C HIS A 77 -6.67 -4.90 14.96
N PRO A 78 -6.73 -6.21 15.27
CA PRO A 78 -7.43 -7.19 14.43
C PRO A 78 -8.91 -6.86 14.15
N ALA A 79 -9.62 -6.24 15.10
CA ALA A 79 -11.01 -5.83 14.88
C ALA A 79 -11.15 -4.63 13.91
N ASP A 80 -10.14 -3.75 13.86
CA ASP A 80 -10.09 -2.66 12.88
C ASP A 80 -9.61 -3.18 11.51
N GLU A 81 -8.76 -4.21 11.47
CA GLU A 81 -8.46 -4.93 10.23
C GLU A 81 -9.73 -5.49 9.58
N ALA A 82 -10.63 -6.12 10.35
CA ALA A 82 -11.91 -6.59 9.85
C ALA A 82 -12.82 -5.45 9.34
N ALA A 83 -12.65 -4.22 9.85
CA ALA A 83 -13.32 -3.05 9.28
C ALA A 83 -12.71 -2.65 7.94
N LEU A 84 -11.37 -2.72 7.79
CA LEU A 84 -10.69 -2.53 6.50
C LEU A 84 -11.13 -3.57 5.47
N ASP A 85 -11.28 -4.83 5.85
CA ASP A 85 -11.76 -5.90 4.96
C ASP A 85 -13.02 -5.51 4.20
N ARG A 86 -13.95 -4.83 4.88
CA ARG A 86 -15.18 -4.34 4.25
C ARG A 86 -14.94 -3.23 3.24
N TYR A 87 -14.02 -2.30 3.52
CA TYR A 87 -13.66 -1.22 2.62
C TYR A 87 -12.87 -1.71 1.39
N GLU A 88 -12.02 -2.73 1.58
CA GLU A 88 -11.18 -3.31 0.53
C GLU A 88 -11.88 -4.45 -0.23
N GLY A 89 -13.15 -4.73 0.09
CA GLY A 89 -13.95 -5.75 -0.56
C GLY A 89 -13.45 -7.19 -0.35
N HIS A 90 -12.79 -7.44 0.79
CA HIS A 90 -12.26 -8.72 1.23
C HIS A 90 -13.18 -9.37 2.28
N THR A 91 -14.43 -9.66 1.92
CA THR A 91 -15.45 -10.13 2.86
C THR A 91 -16.02 -11.50 2.49
N PRO A 92 -16.52 -12.30 3.46
CA PRO A 92 -17.11 -13.61 3.16
C PRO A 92 -18.33 -13.57 2.25
N ASP A 93 -19.13 -12.49 2.26
CA ASP A 93 -20.27 -12.34 1.36
C ASP A 93 -19.83 -12.20 -0.11
N ARG A 94 -18.65 -11.62 -0.36
CA ARG A 94 -18.09 -11.51 -1.71
C ARG A 94 -17.47 -12.82 -2.18
N ASN A 95 -16.71 -13.48 -1.31
CA ASN A 95 -16.06 -14.76 -1.60
C ASN A 95 -16.36 -15.78 -0.49
N PRO A 96 -17.52 -16.45 -0.53
CA PRO A 96 -17.96 -17.36 0.54
C PRO A 96 -17.16 -18.67 0.59
N HIS A 97 -16.46 -19.01 -0.49
CA HIS A 97 -15.70 -20.25 -0.63
C HIS A 97 -14.30 -19.95 -1.20
N PRO A 98 -13.42 -19.28 -0.44
CA PRO A 98 -12.10 -18.89 -0.94
C PRO A 98 -11.23 -20.13 -1.20
N GLU A 99 -10.58 -20.15 -2.35
CA GLU A 99 -9.68 -21.23 -2.75
C GLU A 99 -8.29 -21.04 -2.14
N PRO A 100 -7.73 -22.02 -1.40
CA PRO A 100 -6.43 -21.90 -0.76
C PRO A 100 -5.27 -21.66 -1.74
N ASN A 101 -4.28 -20.87 -1.31
CA ASN A 101 -3.05 -20.57 -2.05
C ASN A 101 -1.88 -20.35 -1.08
N TYR A 102 -0.64 -20.29 -1.58
CA TYR A 102 0.54 -19.97 -0.75
C TYR A 102 0.51 -18.54 -0.17
N ARG A 103 -0.37 -17.67 -0.68
CA ARG A 103 -0.70 -16.35 -0.11
C ARG A 103 -2.14 -16.35 0.38
N PRO A 104 -2.35 -16.86 1.60
CA PRO A 104 -3.39 -17.83 2.03
C PRO A 104 -4.51 -18.30 1.07
N PHE A 105 -5.01 -17.46 0.16
CA PHE A 105 -6.08 -17.77 -0.80
C PHE A 105 -5.82 -17.11 -2.16
N LEU A 106 -6.43 -17.61 -3.23
CA LEU A 106 -6.58 -16.86 -4.48
C LEU A 106 -7.56 -15.69 -4.26
N GLN A 107 -7.38 -14.56 -4.96
CA GLN A 107 -8.28 -13.41 -4.85
C GLN A 107 -9.76 -13.78 -5.06
N GLY A 108 -10.05 -14.66 -6.03
CA GLY A 108 -11.41 -15.06 -6.37
C GLY A 108 -12.29 -13.85 -6.72
N THR A 109 -13.40 -13.71 -6.00
CA THR A 109 -14.39 -12.63 -6.19
C THR A 109 -14.19 -11.43 -5.27
N TRP A 110 -13.12 -11.38 -4.47
CA TRP A 110 -12.76 -10.19 -3.71
C TRP A 110 -12.28 -9.05 -4.62
N VAL A 111 -12.44 -7.80 -4.15
CA VAL A 111 -11.95 -6.62 -4.87
C VAL A 111 -10.42 -6.52 -4.75
N TYR A 112 -9.89 -6.78 -3.57
CA TYR A 112 -8.46 -6.93 -3.28
C TYR A 112 -8.21 -8.20 -2.46
N ASN A 113 -7.04 -8.82 -2.65
CA ASN A 113 -6.53 -9.92 -1.83
C ASN A 113 -5.59 -9.40 -0.72
N LYS A 114 -5.39 -10.19 0.34
CA LYS A 114 -4.50 -9.86 1.46
C LYS A 114 -3.13 -10.48 1.29
N HIS A 115 -2.11 -9.64 1.15
CA HIS A 115 -0.71 -10.07 1.07
C HIS A 115 0.07 -9.62 2.31
N TYR A 116 0.91 -10.50 2.85
CA TYR A 116 1.87 -10.15 3.89
C TYR A 116 3.25 -9.97 3.25
N LEU A 117 3.58 -8.74 2.85
CA LEU A 117 4.79 -8.43 2.11
C LEU A 117 5.91 -7.97 3.05
N ARG A 118 7.15 -8.29 2.68
CA ARG A 118 8.35 -7.76 3.36
C ARG A 118 8.59 -6.34 2.85
N VAL A 119 8.68 -5.39 3.77
CA VAL A 119 8.94 -3.97 3.50
C VAL A 119 10.17 -3.52 4.27
N HIS A 120 10.98 -2.68 3.63
CA HIS A 120 12.16 -2.07 4.23
C HIS A 120 11.77 -0.77 4.92
N VAL A 121 12.09 -0.63 6.20
CA VAL A 121 11.84 0.61 6.93
C VAL A 121 12.89 1.64 6.52
N VAL A 122 12.42 2.82 6.13
CA VAL A 122 13.25 3.96 5.74
C VAL A 122 13.40 4.92 6.91
N LYS A 123 12.34 5.06 7.72
CA LYS A 123 12.34 5.95 8.88
C LYS A 123 11.30 5.51 9.89
N TRP A 124 11.71 5.29 11.13
CA TRP A 124 10.78 5.11 12.24
C TRP A 124 10.17 6.46 12.66
N LEU A 125 8.85 6.47 12.85
CA LEU A 125 8.09 7.63 13.34
C LEU A 125 7.82 7.56 14.84
N VAL A 126 8.02 6.38 15.43
CA VAL A 126 7.91 6.11 16.86
C VAL A 126 9.30 5.78 17.41
N GLY A 127 9.61 6.26 18.62
CA GLY A 127 10.88 5.99 19.28
C GLY A 127 11.06 4.52 19.68
N ASN A 128 12.30 4.12 19.94
CA ASN A 128 12.61 2.87 20.63
C ASN A 128 12.12 3.03 22.08
N GLY A 129 11.05 2.33 22.47
CA GLY A 129 10.52 2.46 23.84
C GLY A 129 11.54 2.03 24.89
N ASP A 130 11.60 2.75 26.01
CA ASP A 130 12.58 2.57 27.10
C ASP A 130 12.51 1.23 27.85
N ASN A 131 11.54 0.35 27.55
CA ASN A 131 11.25 -0.85 28.37
C ASN A 131 11.37 -2.19 27.62
N GLY A 132 12.16 -2.28 26.56
CA GLY A 132 12.41 -3.56 25.86
C GLY A 132 11.19 -4.14 25.11
N ASN A 133 10.04 -3.45 25.13
CA ASN A 133 8.86 -3.75 24.32
C ASN A 133 8.95 -2.93 23.01
N GLY A 134 10.00 -3.21 22.23
CA GLY A 134 10.39 -2.46 21.05
C GLY A 134 9.22 -2.10 20.13
N ARG A 135 9.26 -0.89 19.56
CA ARG A 135 8.44 -0.41 18.42
C ARG A 135 7.05 -1.08 18.35
N ARG A 136 6.16 -0.77 19.30
CA ARG A 136 4.73 -1.19 19.36
C ARG A 136 4.42 -2.58 18.73
N GLY A 137 5.00 -3.66 19.25
CA GLY A 137 4.62 -5.02 18.84
C GLY A 137 4.94 -5.37 17.38
N VAL A 138 5.81 -4.61 16.72
CA VAL A 138 6.30 -4.90 15.38
C VAL A 138 7.47 -5.87 15.48
N HIS A 139 7.34 -7.02 14.83
CA HIS A 139 8.46 -7.95 14.70
C HIS A 139 9.41 -7.45 13.59
N VAL A 140 10.58 -6.95 13.99
CA VAL A 140 11.62 -6.45 13.09
C VAL A 140 12.62 -7.57 12.81
N GLU A 141 12.77 -7.94 11.54
CA GLU A 141 13.82 -8.83 11.06
C GLU A 141 15.08 -7.99 10.77
N SER A 142 15.82 -7.57 11.80
CA SER A 142 17.07 -6.81 11.60
C SER A 142 18.17 -7.74 11.06
N ARG A 143 18.74 -7.40 9.89
CA ARG A 143 20.02 -7.98 9.46
C ARG A 143 21.13 -7.30 10.28
N GLY A 144 21.86 -8.07 11.09
CA GLY A 144 22.73 -7.55 12.15
C GLY A 144 23.73 -6.45 11.75
N GLN A 145 24.13 -5.64 12.73
CA GLN A 145 25.13 -4.55 12.70
C GLN A 145 25.05 -3.51 11.56
N GLY A 146 24.05 -3.57 10.68
CA GLY A 146 23.64 -2.47 9.80
C GLY A 146 22.80 -1.45 10.57
N GLY A 147 22.84 -0.19 10.16
CA GLY A 147 22.07 0.89 10.80
C GLY A 147 20.55 0.71 10.71
N GLU A 148 19.79 1.69 11.22
CA GLU A 148 18.31 1.66 11.22
C GLU A 148 17.66 1.48 9.83
N ASP A 149 18.42 1.69 8.73
CA ASP A 149 18.01 1.53 7.33
C ASP A 149 17.85 0.07 6.86
N ASP A 150 18.29 -0.92 7.65
CA ASP A 150 18.24 -2.34 7.28
C ASP A 150 17.06 -3.12 7.89
N ASP A 151 16.17 -2.43 8.60
CA ASP A 151 15.05 -3.06 9.27
C ASP A 151 13.99 -3.53 8.26
N VAL A 152 13.71 -4.84 8.27
CA VAL A 152 12.64 -5.45 7.45
C VAL A 152 11.48 -5.86 8.33
N VAL A 153 10.27 -5.49 7.91
CA VAL A 153 9.01 -5.83 8.59
C VAL A 153 8.07 -6.54 7.63
N ARG A 154 7.25 -7.47 8.13
CA ARG A 154 6.11 -8.01 7.36
C ARG A 154 4.88 -7.16 7.59
N ALA A 155 4.29 -6.63 6.53
CA ALA A 155 3.11 -5.78 6.58
C ALA A 155 1.96 -6.35 5.75
N LEU A 156 0.72 -6.20 6.23
CA LEU A 156 -0.48 -6.47 5.46
C LEU A 156 -0.66 -5.40 4.37
N VAL A 157 -0.82 -5.84 3.13
CA VAL A 157 -1.05 -5.02 1.94
C VAL A 157 -2.23 -5.61 1.18
N TYR A 158 -3.18 -4.77 0.78
CA TYR A 158 -4.27 -5.17 -0.11
C TYR A 158 -3.82 -5.02 -1.56
N VAL A 159 -3.87 -6.11 -2.32
CA VAL A 159 -3.36 -6.18 -3.68
C VAL A 159 -4.45 -6.68 -4.62
N ASP A 160 -4.65 -5.98 -5.73
CA ASP A 160 -5.50 -6.46 -6.81
C ASP A 160 -4.64 -7.29 -7.78
N GLU A 161 -4.79 -8.61 -7.70
CA GLU A 161 -4.10 -9.60 -8.51
C GLU A 161 -4.76 -9.79 -9.88
N VAL A 162 -5.97 -9.27 -10.08
CA VAL A 162 -6.74 -9.42 -11.32
C VAL A 162 -6.53 -8.23 -12.25
N ARG A 163 -6.71 -7.00 -11.74
CA ARG A 163 -6.57 -5.76 -12.53
C ARG A 163 -5.18 -5.18 -12.32
N THR A 164 -4.23 -5.73 -13.05
CA THR A 164 -2.80 -5.42 -12.91
C THR A 164 -2.28 -4.44 -13.96
N GLN A 165 -3.14 -3.99 -14.89
CA GLN A 165 -2.75 -3.05 -15.94
C GLN A 165 -3.02 -1.59 -15.54
N PRO A 166 -2.22 -0.63 -16.03
CA PRO A 166 -2.48 0.80 -15.79
C PRO A 166 -3.84 1.25 -16.35
N GLY A 167 -4.58 2.02 -15.55
CA GLY A 167 -5.87 2.62 -15.87
C GLY A 167 -5.90 4.13 -15.62
N ARG A 168 -7.11 4.71 -15.67
CA ARG A 168 -7.36 6.13 -15.36
C ARG A 168 -7.93 6.28 -13.96
N ILE A 169 -7.46 7.27 -13.21
CA ILE A 169 -7.95 7.51 -11.85
C ILE A 169 -9.42 7.94 -11.86
N ASN A 170 -10.20 7.42 -10.92
CA ASN A 170 -11.56 7.88 -10.73
C ASN A 170 -11.59 9.27 -10.09
N THR A 171 -12.47 10.14 -10.57
CA THR A 171 -12.48 11.56 -10.17
C THR A 171 -12.79 11.73 -8.68
N GLU A 172 -13.68 10.91 -8.11
CA GLU A 172 -14.01 10.91 -6.68
C GLU A 172 -12.87 10.39 -5.78
N TYR A 173 -11.84 9.79 -6.38
CA TYR A 173 -10.67 9.32 -5.65
C TYR A 173 -9.56 10.37 -5.56
N ILE A 174 -9.48 11.30 -6.53
CA ILE A 174 -8.39 12.29 -6.63
C ILE A 174 -8.22 13.08 -5.33
N GLY A 175 -9.28 13.65 -4.77
CA GLY A 175 -9.11 14.46 -3.57
C GLY A 175 -8.78 13.65 -2.30
N ARG A 176 -9.15 12.36 -2.25
CA ARG A 176 -8.69 11.45 -1.19
C ARG A 176 -7.19 11.19 -1.32
N MET A 177 -6.69 11.05 -2.55
CA MET A 177 -5.27 10.90 -2.83
C MET A 177 -4.48 12.16 -2.51
N ASN A 178 -4.96 13.36 -2.86
CA ASN A 178 -4.28 14.61 -2.51
C ASN A 178 -4.09 14.76 -1.00
N ARG A 179 -5.14 14.51 -0.20
CA ARG A 179 -5.01 14.53 1.25
C ARG A 179 -4.01 13.47 1.76
N ALA A 180 -4.03 12.26 1.21
CA ALA A 180 -3.09 11.21 1.59
C ALA A 180 -1.65 11.57 1.25
N ILE A 181 -1.41 12.25 0.12
CA ILE A 181 -0.12 12.79 -0.28
C ILE A 181 0.36 13.84 0.75
N ASP A 182 -0.49 14.81 1.09
CA ASP A 182 -0.15 15.87 2.03
C ASP A 182 0.17 15.30 3.43
N GLU A 183 -0.68 14.40 3.94
CA GLU A 183 -0.46 13.74 5.23
C GLU A 183 0.81 12.87 5.23
N SER A 184 1.07 12.13 4.16
CA SER A 184 2.23 11.20 4.11
C SER A 184 3.55 11.93 3.90
N THR A 185 3.57 12.97 3.06
CA THR A 185 4.78 13.80 2.86
C THR A 185 5.14 14.56 4.13
N ALA A 186 4.16 15.03 4.91
CA ALA A 186 4.39 15.60 6.24
C ALA A 186 5.04 14.61 7.23
N LEU A 187 4.82 13.31 7.05
CA LEU A 187 5.47 12.25 7.83
C LEU A 187 6.87 11.88 7.32
N GLY A 188 7.27 12.37 6.14
CA GLY A 188 8.57 12.13 5.53
C GLY A 188 8.57 11.13 4.36
N LEU A 189 7.41 10.87 3.75
CA LEU A 189 7.36 10.18 2.45
C LEU A 189 8.15 11.00 1.40
N PRO A 190 9.03 10.39 0.58
CA PRO A 190 9.85 11.15 -0.38
C PRO A 190 9.01 11.91 -1.41
N VAL A 191 9.15 13.23 -1.45
CA VAL A 191 8.37 14.12 -2.32
C VAL A 191 8.73 13.91 -3.79
N ASP A 192 10.01 13.70 -4.08
CA ASP A 192 10.50 13.36 -5.42
C ASP A 192 9.87 12.08 -5.97
N TRP A 193 9.70 11.05 -5.14
CA TRP A 193 8.98 9.84 -5.51
C TRP A 193 7.49 10.10 -5.76
N VAL A 194 6.83 10.90 -4.91
CA VAL A 194 5.43 11.30 -5.12
C VAL A 194 5.26 12.02 -6.45
N ASP A 195 6.16 12.97 -6.75
CA ASP A 195 6.13 13.76 -7.98
C ASP A 195 6.39 12.90 -9.22
N ALA A 196 7.30 11.92 -9.13
CA ALA A 196 7.62 11.03 -10.23
C ALA A 196 6.55 9.94 -10.47
N VAL A 197 5.93 9.42 -9.41
CA VAL A 197 5.10 8.19 -9.49
C VAL A 197 3.60 8.48 -9.33
N ILE A 198 3.21 9.35 -8.41
CA ILE A 198 1.79 9.58 -8.09
C ILE A 198 1.22 10.78 -8.87
N ARG A 199 1.95 11.91 -8.93
CA ARG A 199 1.49 13.13 -9.59
C ARG A 199 1.18 13.01 -11.09
N PRO A 200 1.77 12.09 -11.87
CA PRO A 200 1.31 11.84 -13.25
C PRO A 200 -0.16 11.42 -13.34
N HIS A 201 -0.72 10.87 -12.25
CA HIS A 201 -2.09 10.36 -12.20
C HIS A 201 -3.03 11.22 -11.35
N VAL A 202 -2.51 11.92 -10.33
CA VAL A 202 -3.33 12.65 -9.35
C VAL A 202 -3.16 14.16 -9.52
N GLN A 203 -4.16 14.81 -10.11
CA GLN A 203 -4.17 16.26 -10.27
C GLN A 203 -4.18 16.96 -8.89
N PRO A 204 -3.23 17.88 -8.61
CA PRO A 204 -3.22 18.66 -7.36
C PRO A 204 -4.39 19.65 -7.31
N GLY A 205 -4.73 20.12 -6.10
CA GLY A 205 -5.74 21.17 -5.89
C GLY A 205 -7.20 20.71 -5.90
N VAL A 206 -7.45 19.41 -6.06
CA VAL A 206 -8.78 18.83 -5.84
C VAL A 206 -8.87 18.36 -4.39
N GLU A 207 -9.77 18.95 -3.62
CA GLU A 207 -10.00 18.62 -2.21
C GLU A 207 -11.33 17.89 -2.02
N VAL A 208 -11.40 16.98 -1.04
CA VAL A 208 -12.67 16.39 -0.60
C VAL A 208 -13.08 17.10 0.70
N PRO A 209 -14.30 17.68 0.78
CA PRO A 209 -14.82 18.22 2.03
C PRO A 209 -14.80 17.15 3.12
N ASP A 210 -14.46 17.52 4.35
CA ASP A 210 -14.34 16.59 5.49
C ASP A 210 -15.57 15.67 5.71
N ARG A 211 -16.76 16.10 5.30
CA ARG A 211 -18.02 15.33 5.37
C ARG A 211 -18.15 14.21 4.33
N ASN A 212 -17.48 14.32 3.20
CA ASN A 212 -17.51 13.31 2.13
C ASN A 212 -16.41 12.26 2.31
N TYR A 213 -15.74 12.27 3.46
CA TYR A 213 -14.69 11.30 3.76
C TYR A 213 -15.31 10.05 4.39
N VAL A 214 -15.18 8.93 3.68
CA VAL A 214 -15.61 7.61 4.15
C VAL A 214 -14.99 7.30 5.52
N GLY A 215 -15.84 7.14 6.54
CA GLY A 215 -15.46 6.81 7.93
C GLY A 215 -16.02 7.77 8.99
N ARG A 216 -16.40 9.00 8.65
CA ARG A 216 -17.04 9.89 9.63
C ARG A 216 -18.52 9.50 9.78
N VAL A 217 -18.90 8.98 10.95
CA VAL A 217 -20.32 8.87 11.31
C VAL A 217 -20.81 10.30 11.51
N ASP A 218 -21.81 10.73 10.73
CA ASP A 218 -22.47 12.00 11.00
C ASP A 218 -22.97 11.96 12.45
N LYS A 219 -22.50 12.89 13.28
CA LYS A 219 -23.19 13.16 14.53
C LYS A 219 -24.55 13.70 14.09
N VAL A 220 -25.58 12.90 14.29
CA VAL A 220 -26.96 13.40 14.31
C VAL A 220 -26.96 14.43 15.44
N GLU A 221 -26.98 15.71 15.07
CA GLU A 221 -27.32 16.77 16.01
C GLU A 221 -28.80 16.56 16.38
N ASP A 222 -29.07 16.56 17.70
CA ASP A 222 -30.36 16.23 18.34
C ASP A 222 -31.57 16.96 17.74
#